data_AF-A0A2V6IQQ2-F1
#
_entry.id   AF-A0A2V6IQQ2-F1
#
_cell.length_a   1.000
_cell.length_b   1.000
_cell.length_c   1.000
_cell.angle_alpha   90.00
_cell.angle_beta   90.00
_cell.angle_gamma   90.00
#
_symmetry.space_group_name_H-M   'P 1'
#
loop_
_entity.id
_entity.type
_entity.pdbx_description
1 polymer ?
#
loop_
_entity_poly.entity_id
_entity_poly.type
_entity_poly.pdbx_seq_one_letter_code
_entity_poly.pdbx_strand_id
1 'polypeptide(L)'
;MKNQNMTNRFTTVLFALGFSALLPIAQAVMPAPDGGYPGGNTAEGTSALLSSSTGAYNTAIGIYSLLSLTDGKFCTGVGAGTLLANTGDGNTATGAGALLSNISGTGNTASGTFALFFNTDGVDNTATGFRALMSNTGVENTANGSVALQSNTTGEANTAVGSAALFLNTEGSGNTATGASALFANEIGNFNTAVGDEALLSNTTGENNTAVGAGALLTSATGTRNVAVGYQALLNNTNSDNTATGYQALSNNTTGNFNLANGVQALFSNTMGTQNTANGAVALANNTTGSDNTATGASALLFNTSGSNNTASGFQALLSNDTGNFNTADGALALFSNISGGDNVATGRQALNHNITGGSNVALGASTLFNNTAGHDNVAVGFQALLNNTGNGNIALGSSAGFNLTTGSSNIDIGAPGMAGESGTLRIGFSQFQTFIAAISGVPVTGTPVVVDAFGQLGVAPSAQRFKDKIKPMDKASEAILALKPVTFCYKKEIDPNGIPQFGLVAEEVAKVNPNLVARDAKGEVYTVRYDAVNAMLLNEFLKEHKAFLEEQHKVQEQEVMIIRLKSTVENQEATAAQQQNEIQALTANLKEQAVQIQKVSAQIEANKTVTKMVSNTP
;
A
#
# COMPACT_ATOMS: atom_id res chain seq x y z
N MET A 1 -60.80 -7.57 72.85
CA MET A 1 -59.49 -7.76 73.52
C MET A 1 -58.45 -7.16 72.58
N LYS A 2 -57.80 -6.06 72.98
CA LYS A 2 -56.47 -5.98 73.62
C LYS A 2 -55.31 -6.28 72.64
N ASN A 3 -54.27 -5.43 72.49
CA ASN A 3 -54.07 -4.06 73.00
C ASN A 3 -52.86 -3.36 72.32
N GLN A 4 -52.87 -2.02 72.24
CA GLN A 4 -51.79 -1.03 72.61
C GLN A 4 -50.28 -1.33 72.33
N ASN A 5 -49.38 -0.36 72.08
CA ASN A 5 -49.44 1.09 71.80
C ASN A 5 -48.06 1.61 71.31
N MET A 6 -47.96 2.94 71.09
CA MET A 6 -46.76 3.81 71.10
C MET A 6 -45.60 3.35 72.03
N THR A 7 -44.34 3.78 71.93
CA THR A 7 -43.75 5.15 71.86
C THR A 7 -42.21 4.99 71.68
N ASN A 8 -41.27 5.94 71.53
CA ASN A 8 -41.19 7.42 71.52
C ASN A 8 -39.84 7.85 70.88
N ARG A 9 -39.73 9.08 70.31
CA ARG A 9 -38.60 10.04 70.52
C ARG A 9 -38.71 11.27 69.59
N PHE A 10 -39.10 12.42 70.13
CA PHE A 10 -38.28 13.66 70.21
C PHE A 10 -39.08 14.83 70.84
N THR A 11 -38.92 15.00 72.15
CA THR A 11 -39.00 16.33 72.80
C THR A 11 -37.68 17.06 72.50
N THR A 12 -37.53 18.39 72.53
CA THR A 12 -38.07 19.46 73.40
C THR A 12 -37.85 20.78 72.59
N VAL A 13 -38.50 21.93 72.76
CA VAL A 13 -38.84 22.71 73.98
C VAL A 13 -40.09 23.55 73.73
N LEU A 14 -40.91 23.77 74.77
CA LEU A 14 -41.99 24.75 74.76
C LEU A 14 -42.05 25.44 76.12
N PHE A 15 -41.53 26.68 76.23
CA PHE A 15 -41.73 27.56 77.38
C PHE A 15 -41.30 29.01 77.12
N ALA A 16 -42.26 29.89 76.79
CA ALA A 16 -42.31 31.31 77.18
C ALA A 16 -43.53 31.99 76.51
N LEU A 17 -44.47 32.48 77.33
CA LEU A 17 -45.30 33.70 77.17
C LEU A 17 -46.54 33.64 78.08
N GLY A 18 -46.29 33.72 79.39
CA GLY A 18 -47.23 34.36 80.30
C GLY A 18 -46.87 35.86 80.39
N PHE A 19 -47.87 36.73 80.53
CA PHE A 19 -47.74 38.19 80.65
C PHE A 19 -47.18 38.95 79.43
N SER A 20 -48.05 39.24 78.48
CA SER A 20 -47.96 40.44 77.63
C SER A 20 -49.35 40.99 77.25
N ALA A 21 -50.28 41.03 78.21
CA ALA A 21 -51.44 41.92 78.13
C ALA A 21 -51.00 43.36 78.43
N LEU A 22 -51.64 44.35 77.80
CA LEU A 22 -51.22 45.78 77.78
C LEU A 22 -50.01 46.10 76.86
N LEU A 23 -50.08 45.63 75.61
CA LEU A 23 -49.61 46.41 74.47
C LEU A 23 -50.84 46.83 73.63
N PRO A 24 -50.78 47.95 72.88
CA PRO A 24 -51.91 48.36 72.04
C PRO A 24 -52.18 47.29 70.98
N ILE A 25 -53.44 46.91 70.83
CA ILE A 25 -53.86 45.96 69.79
C ILE A 25 -53.68 46.66 68.44
N ALA A 26 -52.58 46.36 67.75
CA ALA A 26 -52.44 46.58 66.32
C ALA A 26 -53.45 45.67 65.62
N GLN A 27 -54.68 46.14 65.48
CA GLN A 27 -55.69 45.44 64.69
C GLN A 27 -55.18 45.38 63.24
N ALA A 28 -54.87 44.17 62.77
CA ALA A 28 -54.68 43.92 61.35
C ALA A 28 -55.97 44.34 60.65
N VAL A 29 -55.91 45.45 59.90
CA VAL A 29 -57.07 46.01 59.23
C VAL A 29 -57.56 44.98 58.20
N MET A 30 -58.88 44.77 58.13
CA MET A 30 -59.51 43.99 57.07
C MET A 30 -60.55 44.87 56.36
N PRO A 31 -60.38 45.21 55.07
CA PRO A 31 -59.20 44.92 54.22
C PRO A 31 -57.90 45.51 54.79
N ALA A 32 -56.75 44.95 54.40
CA ALA A 32 -55.47 45.60 54.67
C ALA A 32 -55.44 47.00 54.04
N PRO A 33 -54.66 47.96 54.58
CA PRO A 33 -54.57 49.28 53.97
C PRO A 33 -53.97 49.16 52.56
N ASP A 34 -54.64 49.70 51.54
CA ASP A 34 -54.05 49.93 50.21
C ASP A 34 -52.91 50.96 50.37
N GLY A 35 -51.68 50.47 50.58
CA GLY A 35 -50.56 51.33 50.89
C GLY A 35 -49.25 50.62 51.21
N GLY A 36 -48.16 51.39 51.17
CA GLY A 36 -46.81 50.91 51.45
C GLY A 36 -46.59 50.58 52.93
N TYR A 37 -45.93 49.45 53.17
CA TYR A 37 -45.51 48.95 54.46
C TYR A 37 -44.12 49.51 54.84
N PRO A 38 -43.71 49.47 56.12
CA PRO A 38 -42.36 49.86 56.56
C PRO A 38 -41.26 49.18 55.73
N GLY A 39 -40.13 49.84 55.52
CA GLY A 39 -39.04 49.33 54.67
C GLY A 39 -39.29 49.42 53.16
N GLY A 40 -40.35 50.10 52.72
CA GLY A 40 -40.70 50.20 51.30
C GLY A 40 -41.31 48.92 50.73
N ASN A 41 -41.86 48.07 51.61
CA ASN A 41 -42.54 46.84 51.22
C ASN A 41 -43.97 47.13 50.71
N THR A 42 -44.55 46.23 49.92
CA THR A 42 -45.96 46.28 49.45
C THR A 42 -46.60 44.90 49.64
N ALA A 43 -47.84 44.83 50.13
CA ALA A 43 -48.56 43.56 50.26
C ALA A 43 -50.06 43.70 49.95
N GLU A 44 -50.61 42.75 49.19
CA GLU A 44 -52.03 42.66 48.81
C GLU A 44 -52.51 41.21 48.93
N GLY A 45 -53.66 40.99 49.58
CA GLY A 45 -54.29 39.67 49.71
C GLY A 45 -54.07 38.97 51.06
N THR A 46 -54.70 37.80 51.22
CA THR A 46 -54.82 37.10 52.50
C THR A 46 -53.48 36.61 53.04
N SER A 47 -53.05 37.15 54.19
CA SER A 47 -51.80 36.79 54.86
C SER A 47 -50.54 36.96 54.00
N ALA A 48 -50.57 37.90 53.05
CA ALA A 48 -49.37 38.34 52.33
C ALA A 48 -48.40 39.05 53.30
N LEU A 49 -47.10 38.74 53.21
CA LEU A 49 -46.00 39.35 53.99
C LEU A 49 -46.17 39.32 55.53
N LEU A 50 -46.98 38.41 56.06
CA LEU A 50 -47.50 38.48 57.45
C LEU A 50 -46.43 38.44 58.55
N SER A 51 -45.28 37.79 58.31
CA SER A 51 -44.22 37.60 59.32
C SER A 51 -43.08 38.62 59.25
N SER A 52 -43.15 39.60 58.34
CA SER A 52 -42.04 40.55 58.14
C SER A 52 -41.91 41.53 59.31
N SER A 53 -40.68 41.67 59.80
CA SER A 53 -40.32 42.51 60.96
C SER A 53 -39.21 43.51 60.67
N THR A 54 -38.28 43.20 59.77
CA THR A 54 -37.17 44.09 59.37
C THR A 54 -36.83 44.08 57.88
N GLY A 55 -37.48 43.23 57.07
CA GLY A 55 -37.25 43.14 55.63
C GLY A 55 -37.60 44.42 54.85
N ALA A 56 -37.06 44.60 53.65
CA ALA A 56 -37.19 45.83 52.86
C ALA A 56 -37.37 45.60 51.36
N TYR A 57 -38.12 46.50 50.70
CA TYR A 57 -38.39 46.52 49.26
C TYR A 57 -38.99 45.20 48.68
N ASN A 58 -39.75 44.46 49.49
CA ASN A 58 -40.44 43.25 49.06
C ASN A 58 -41.86 43.57 48.52
N THR A 59 -42.36 42.78 47.56
CA THR A 59 -43.71 42.92 46.99
C THR A 59 -44.45 41.58 47.05
N ALA A 60 -45.59 41.52 47.77
CA ALA A 60 -46.33 40.29 48.01
C ALA A 60 -47.79 40.40 47.55
N ILE A 61 -48.17 39.75 46.45
CA ILE A 61 -49.52 39.80 45.88
C ILE A 61 -50.11 38.39 45.83
N GLY A 62 -51.16 38.15 46.63
CA GLY A 62 -51.89 36.89 46.68
C GLY A 62 -51.83 36.17 48.03
N ILE A 63 -52.64 35.11 48.15
CA ILE A 63 -52.79 34.36 49.41
C ILE A 63 -51.49 33.67 49.83
N TYR A 64 -51.04 33.93 51.07
CA TYR A 64 -49.78 33.43 51.65
C TYR A 64 -48.51 33.77 50.84
N SER A 65 -48.54 34.81 49.99
CA SER A 65 -47.33 35.31 49.33
C SER A 65 -46.34 35.86 50.37
N LEU A 66 -45.07 35.44 50.32
CA LEU A 66 -44.00 35.87 51.23
C LEU A 66 -44.36 35.70 52.73
N LEU A 67 -45.17 34.69 53.06
CA LEU A 67 -45.78 34.50 54.39
C LEU A 67 -44.78 34.53 55.56
N SER A 68 -43.64 33.84 55.41
CA SER A 68 -42.67 33.59 56.50
C SER A 68 -41.45 34.49 56.47
N LEU A 69 -41.32 35.40 55.49
CA LEU A 69 -40.13 36.24 55.33
C LEU A 69 -40.03 37.28 56.45
N THR A 70 -39.00 37.18 57.30
CA THR A 70 -38.80 38.04 58.48
C THR A 70 -38.00 39.31 58.21
N ASP A 71 -36.85 39.16 57.58
CA ASP A 71 -35.75 40.14 57.53
C ASP A 71 -35.10 40.29 56.15
N GLY A 72 -35.46 39.41 55.21
CA GLY A 72 -34.96 39.45 53.84
C GLY A 72 -35.60 40.53 52.95
N LYS A 73 -35.00 40.74 51.78
CA LYS A 73 -35.09 41.98 51.00
C LYS A 73 -35.22 41.73 49.49
N PHE A 74 -35.81 42.71 48.80
CA PHE A 74 -35.95 42.73 47.34
C PHE A 74 -36.72 41.54 46.72
N CYS A 75 -37.49 40.82 47.53
CA CYS A 75 -38.23 39.64 47.08
C CYS A 75 -39.62 40.00 46.53
N THR A 76 -39.99 39.43 45.38
CA THR A 76 -41.29 39.68 44.72
C THR A 76 -42.06 38.37 44.56
N GLY A 77 -43.22 38.24 45.20
CA GLY A 77 -44.11 37.08 45.10
C GLY A 77 -45.48 37.46 44.54
N VAL A 78 -45.88 36.85 43.43
CA VAL A 78 -47.19 37.10 42.77
C VAL A 78 -47.90 35.77 42.52
N GLY A 79 -48.79 35.39 43.43
CA GLY A 79 -49.60 34.17 43.34
C GLY A 79 -49.93 33.55 44.70
N ALA A 80 -50.65 32.43 44.67
CA ALA A 80 -50.95 31.66 45.88
C ALA A 80 -49.71 30.89 46.36
N GLY A 81 -49.24 31.17 47.58
CA GLY A 81 -48.11 30.47 48.22
C GLY A 81 -46.75 30.71 47.55
N THR A 82 -46.57 31.83 46.84
CA THR A 82 -45.26 32.24 46.32
C THR A 82 -44.33 32.62 47.46
N LEU A 83 -43.08 32.13 47.47
CA LEU A 83 -42.08 32.47 48.49
C LEU A 83 -42.56 32.24 49.94
N LEU A 84 -43.46 31.27 50.15
CA LEU A 84 -44.19 31.06 51.41
C LEU A 84 -43.28 30.83 52.61
N ALA A 85 -42.25 30.00 52.45
CA ALA A 85 -41.23 29.70 53.47
C ALA A 85 -39.88 30.40 53.18
N ASN A 86 -39.87 31.47 52.39
CA ASN A 86 -38.64 32.16 51.97
C ASN A 86 -37.86 32.77 53.14
N THR A 87 -36.55 32.47 53.23
CA THR A 87 -35.62 33.21 54.12
C THR A 87 -34.42 33.86 53.39
N GLY A 88 -34.31 33.74 52.05
CA GLY A 88 -33.24 34.37 51.25
C GLY A 88 -33.63 35.71 50.59
N ASP A 89 -32.63 36.53 50.25
CA ASP A 89 -32.74 37.83 49.57
C ASP A 89 -32.87 37.71 48.03
N GLY A 90 -33.51 38.70 47.39
CA GLY A 90 -33.49 38.92 45.94
C GLY A 90 -34.33 37.98 45.08
N ASN A 91 -35.20 37.17 45.68
CA ASN A 91 -35.95 36.12 44.97
C ASN A 91 -37.26 36.64 44.34
N THR A 92 -37.48 36.32 43.06
CA THR A 92 -38.71 36.66 42.31
C THR A 92 -39.51 35.41 41.98
N ALA A 93 -40.81 35.39 42.28
CA ALA A 93 -41.71 34.25 42.10
C ALA A 93 -43.07 34.69 41.55
N THR A 94 -43.53 34.04 40.47
CA THR A 94 -44.86 34.27 39.88
C THR A 94 -45.54 32.94 39.55
N GLY A 95 -46.80 32.79 39.94
CA GLY A 95 -47.58 31.55 39.77
C GLY A 95 -47.72 30.73 41.05
N ALA A 96 -48.70 29.82 41.09
CA ALA A 96 -49.06 29.10 42.32
C ALA A 96 -47.91 28.20 42.81
N GLY A 97 -47.46 28.43 44.04
CA GLY A 97 -46.37 27.71 44.69
C GLY A 97 -44.99 27.85 44.03
N ALA A 98 -44.75 28.92 43.25
CA ALA A 98 -43.40 29.22 42.78
C ALA A 98 -42.49 29.63 43.95
N LEU A 99 -41.29 29.03 44.06
CA LEU A 99 -40.38 29.18 45.22
C LEU A 99 -41.05 28.98 46.59
N LEU A 100 -42.04 28.08 46.70
CA LEU A 100 -42.81 27.89 47.93
C LEU A 100 -41.93 27.53 49.14
N SER A 101 -40.94 26.67 48.94
CA SER A 101 -40.00 26.18 49.96
C SER A 101 -38.56 26.56 49.59
N ASN A 102 -38.27 27.87 49.60
CA ASN A 102 -36.92 28.42 49.43
C ASN A 102 -36.29 28.71 50.81
N ILE A 103 -35.20 28.05 51.22
CA ILE A 103 -34.60 28.33 52.55
C ILE A 103 -33.55 29.45 52.44
N SER A 104 -32.28 29.11 52.19
CA SER A 104 -31.19 30.09 52.17
C SER A 104 -30.95 30.73 50.78
N GLY A 105 -31.44 30.08 49.72
CA GLY A 105 -31.17 30.45 48.32
C GLY A 105 -31.54 31.90 47.96
N THR A 106 -30.68 32.57 47.20
CA THR A 106 -30.78 33.99 46.83
C THR A 106 -30.83 34.22 45.33
N GLY A 107 -31.42 35.34 44.90
CA GLY A 107 -31.39 35.79 43.49
C GLY A 107 -32.21 34.97 42.49
N ASN A 108 -32.96 33.96 42.95
CA ASN A 108 -33.67 33.04 42.08
C ASN A 108 -34.91 33.67 41.44
N THR A 109 -35.18 33.35 40.18
CA THR A 109 -36.37 33.80 39.43
C THR A 109 -37.23 32.62 39.00
N ALA A 110 -38.47 32.53 39.49
CA ALA A 110 -39.42 31.44 39.22
C ALA A 110 -40.71 31.98 38.59
N SER A 111 -41.10 31.46 37.43
CA SER A 111 -42.30 31.87 36.69
C SER A 111 -43.07 30.66 36.16
N GLY A 112 -44.06 30.21 36.94
CA GLY A 112 -44.90 29.06 36.62
C GLY A 112 -45.35 28.29 37.86
N THR A 113 -46.45 27.55 37.74
CA THR A 113 -46.96 26.71 38.82
C THR A 113 -45.91 25.69 39.25
N PHE A 114 -45.52 25.75 40.52
CA PHE A 114 -44.49 24.93 41.16
C PHE A 114 -43.09 25.00 40.52
N ALA A 115 -42.75 26.12 39.86
CA ALA A 115 -41.36 26.41 39.47
C ALA A 115 -40.48 26.64 40.71
N LEU A 116 -39.30 26.02 40.79
CA LEU A 116 -38.40 26.07 41.96
C LEU A 116 -39.10 25.76 43.30
N PHE A 117 -40.05 24.81 43.31
CA PHE A 117 -40.91 24.55 44.48
C PHE A 117 -40.12 24.22 45.76
N PHE A 118 -39.09 23.37 45.64
CA PHE A 118 -38.09 23.10 46.68
C PHE A 118 -36.75 23.66 46.22
N ASN A 119 -36.25 24.69 46.89
CA ASN A 119 -34.92 25.25 46.65
C ASN A 119 -34.23 25.50 48.00
N THR A 120 -33.52 24.50 48.55
CA THR A 120 -32.96 24.62 49.90
C THR A 120 -31.94 25.76 49.95
N ASP A 121 -30.90 25.66 49.12
CA ASP A 121 -29.72 26.55 49.17
C ASP A 121 -29.28 27.05 47.78
N GLY A 122 -30.06 26.78 46.73
CA GLY A 122 -29.69 27.14 45.35
C GLY A 122 -29.69 28.65 45.09
N VAL A 123 -28.68 29.14 44.38
CA VAL A 123 -28.45 30.58 44.12
C VAL A 123 -28.52 30.91 42.62
N ASP A 124 -29.08 32.07 42.28
CA ASP A 124 -29.14 32.65 40.93
C ASP A 124 -29.76 31.75 39.84
N ASN A 125 -30.68 30.86 40.23
CA ASN A 125 -31.38 29.97 39.28
C ASN A 125 -32.60 30.67 38.64
N THR A 126 -32.81 30.44 37.34
CA THR A 126 -33.96 30.94 36.57
C THR A 126 -34.83 29.78 36.10
N ALA A 127 -36.10 29.72 36.51
CA ALA A 127 -37.04 28.66 36.19
C ALA A 127 -38.35 29.20 35.60
N THR A 128 -38.65 28.88 34.34
CA THR A 128 -39.88 29.28 33.65
C THR A 128 -40.62 28.03 33.14
N GLY A 129 -41.87 27.85 33.56
CA GLY A 129 -42.72 26.72 33.16
C GLY A 129 -43.30 25.92 34.33
N PHE A 130 -44.19 24.98 34.03
CA PHE A 130 -44.79 24.09 35.03
C PHE A 130 -43.73 23.13 35.58
N ARG A 131 -43.50 23.16 36.91
CA ARG A 131 -42.53 22.30 37.60
C ARG A 131 -41.11 22.32 37.01
N ALA A 132 -40.70 23.46 36.44
CA ALA A 132 -39.30 23.71 36.05
C ALA A 132 -38.43 23.86 37.31
N LEU A 133 -37.25 23.23 37.36
CA LEU A 133 -36.37 23.19 38.55
C LEU A 133 -37.11 22.83 39.85
N MET A 134 -38.13 21.96 39.79
CA MET A 134 -39.04 21.73 40.93
C MET A 134 -38.31 21.30 42.22
N SER A 135 -37.28 20.48 42.09
CA SER A 135 -36.30 20.22 43.14
C SER A 135 -34.96 20.76 42.66
N ASN A 136 -34.38 21.68 43.44
CA ASN A 136 -33.05 22.24 43.19
C ASN A 136 -32.25 22.44 44.50
N THR A 137 -30.96 22.13 44.46
CA THR A 137 -29.98 22.65 45.43
C THR A 137 -28.70 23.19 44.76
N GLY A 138 -28.69 23.30 43.43
CA GLY A 138 -27.56 23.80 42.64
C GLY A 138 -27.62 25.30 42.34
N VAL A 139 -26.58 25.80 41.67
CA VAL A 139 -26.31 27.23 41.43
C VAL A 139 -26.31 27.56 39.93
N GLU A 140 -26.73 28.77 39.55
CA GLU A 140 -26.69 29.32 38.18
C GLU A 140 -27.47 28.52 37.10
N ASN A 141 -28.45 27.67 37.49
CA ASN A 141 -29.20 26.86 36.52
C ASN A 141 -30.34 27.66 35.85
N THR A 142 -30.47 27.52 34.53
CA THR A 142 -31.55 28.11 33.73
C THR A 142 -32.44 27.03 33.13
N ALA A 143 -33.71 26.96 33.54
CA ALA A 143 -34.72 26.06 33.01
C ALA A 143 -35.88 26.83 32.37
N ASN A 144 -36.21 26.54 31.11
CA ASN A 144 -37.31 27.15 30.37
C ASN A 144 -38.10 26.08 29.61
N GLY A 145 -39.18 25.59 30.22
CA GLY A 145 -40.04 24.56 29.67
C GLY A 145 -40.85 23.83 30.74
N SER A 146 -41.86 23.06 30.32
CA SER A 146 -42.55 22.15 31.24
C SER A 146 -41.58 21.07 31.72
N VAL A 147 -41.47 20.89 33.03
CA VAL A 147 -40.60 19.91 33.71
C VAL A 147 -39.11 19.94 33.34
N ALA A 148 -38.61 21.04 32.77
CA ALA A 148 -37.17 21.22 32.51
C ALA A 148 -36.37 21.24 33.82
N LEU A 149 -35.24 20.52 33.89
CA LEU A 149 -34.43 20.37 35.12
C LEU A 149 -35.24 19.95 36.37
N GLN A 150 -36.29 19.14 36.22
CA GLN A 150 -37.21 18.81 37.33
C GLN A 150 -36.50 18.27 38.59
N SER A 151 -35.49 17.43 38.39
CA SER A 151 -34.72 16.78 39.45
C SER A 151 -33.26 17.19 39.34
N ASN A 152 -32.94 18.40 39.80
CA ASN A 152 -31.56 18.87 39.97
C ASN A 152 -31.18 18.78 41.46
N THR A 153 -30.14 18.03 41.82
CA THR A 153 -29.62 18.06 43.20
C THR A 153 -28.46 19.05 43.28
N THR A 154 -27.23 18.65 42.98
CA THR A 154 -26.04 19.51 43.12
C THR A 154 -25.53 20.08 41.80
N GLY A 155 -26.19 19.82 40.66
CA GLY A 155 -25.74 20.28 39.35
C GLY A 155 -25.71 21.81 39.23
N GLU A 156 -24.59 22.37 38.76
CA GLU A 156 -24.36 23.82 38.61
C GLU A 156 -24.29 24.26 37.14
N ALA A 157 -24.65 25.52 36.87
CA ALA A 157 -24.53 26.19 35.57
C ALA A 157 -25.18 25.46 34.38
N ASN A 158 -26.24 24.68 34.61
CA ASN A 158 -26.93 23.96 33.54
C ASN A 158 -28.00 24.83 32.85
N THR A 159 -28.09 24.76 31.52
CA THR A 159 -29.11 25.43 30.70
C THR A 159 -30.03 24.40 30.05
N ALA A 160 -31.34 24.47 30.29
CA ALA A 160 -32.35 23.54 29.80
C ALA A 160 -33.54 24.28 29.16
N VAL A 161 -33.67 24.23 27.83
CA VAL A 161 -34.69 24.96 27.07
C VAL A 161 -35.53 23.98 26.25
N GLY A 162 -36.73 23.68 26.72
CA GLY A 162 -37.65 22.72 26.09
C GLY A 162 -38.42 21.88 27.12
N SER A 163 -39.45 21.17 26.67
CA SER A 163 -40.21 20.27 27.55
C SER A 163 -39.34 19.07 27.94
N ALA A 164 -39.19 18.81 29.23
CA ALA A 164 -38.35 17.73 29.78
C ALA A 164 -36.86 17.75 29.34
N ALA A 165 -36.33 18.92 28.94
CA ALA A 165 -34.89 19.09 28.79
C ALA A 165 -34.18 18.91 30.15
N LEU A 166 -33.09 18.13 30.20
CA LEU A 166 -32.34 17.81 31.43
C LEU A 166 -33.23 17.30 32.59
N PHE A 167 -34.24 16.47 32.29
CA PHE A 167 -35.27 16.06 33.27
C PHE A 167 -34.71 15.39 34.55
N LEU A 168 -33.69 14.52 34.41
CA LEU A 168 -32.99 13.84 35.49
C LEU A 168 -31.51 14.27 35.49
N ASN A 169 -31.17 15.36 36.19
CA ASN A 169 -29.81 15.87 36.27
C ASN A 169 -29.34 15.96 37.74
N THR A 170 -29.04 14.83 38.36
CA THR A 170 -28.77 14.82 39.82
C THR A 170 -27.50 15.59 40.19
N GLU A 171 -26.37 15.34 39.54
CA GLU A 171 -25.07 15.92 39.90
C GLU A 171 -24.35 16.63 38.73
N GLY A 172 -24.78 16.36 37.49
CA GLY A 172 -24.14 16.90 36.27
C GLY A 172 -24.13 18.42 36.20
N SER A 173 -23.00 18.99 35.79
CA SER A 173 -22.76 20.43 35.76
C SER A 173 -22.25 20.94 34.41
N GLY A 174 -22.53 22.21 34.11
CA GLY A 174 -22.13 22.88 32.87
C GLY A 174 -22.80 22.34 31.60
N ASN A 175 -23.94 21.67 31.71
CA ASN A 175 -24.63 21.07 30.57
C ASN A 175 -25.57 22.06 29.87
N THR A 176 -25.68 21.98 28.54
CA THR A 176 -26.63 22.76 27.74
C THR A 176 -27.56 21.83 26.95
N ALA A 177 -28.86 21.89 27.22
CA ALA A 177 -29.89 21.13 26.54
C ALA A 177 -30.93 22.08 25.90
N THR A 178 -31.14 22.00 24.59
CA THR A 178 -32.13 22.81 23.85
C THR A 178 -32.92 21.93 22.89
N GLY A 179 -34.18 21.67 23.22
CA GLY A 179 -35.06 20.72 22.51
C GLY A 179 -36.00 20.01 23.49
N ALA A 180 -37.05 19.35 22.98
CA ALA A 180 -37.85 18.49 23.84
C ALA A 180 -37.05 17.20 24.14
N SER A 181 -37.08 16.77 25.40
CA SER A 181 -36.32 15.62 25.92
C SER A 181 -34.81 15.65 25.64
N ALA A 182 -34.23 16.81 25.32
CA ALA A 182 -32.79 16.95 25.14
C ALA A 182 -32.07 16.64 26.46
N LEU A 183 -31.08 15.73 26.43
CA LEU A 183 -30.27 15.32 27.58
C LEU A 183 -31.10 14.82 28.79
N PHE A 184 -32.20 14.09 28.52
CA PHE A 184 -33.23 13.73 29.49
C PHE A 184 -32.73 12.97 30.74
N ALA A 185 -31.76 12.05 30.58
CA ALA A 185 -31.38 11.06 31.60
C ALA A 185 -30.05 11.33 32.35
N ASN A 186 -29.52 12.57 32.30
CA ASN A 186 -28.15 12.91 32.67
C ASN A 186 -27.82 12.92 34.18
N GLU A 187 -27.83 11.75 34.82
CA GLU A 187 -27.59 11.56 36.26
C GLU A 187 -26.35 12.33 36.79
N ILE A 188 -25.19 12.18 36.14
CA ILE A 188 -23.89 12.71 36.64
C ILE A 188 -23.07 13.41 35.54
N GLY A 189 -23.39 13.21 34.25
CA GLY A 189 -22.56 13.69 33.13
C GLY A 189 -22.30 15.19 33.10
N ASN A 190 -21.05 15.60 32.86
CA ASN A 190 -20.63 17.01 32.84
C ASN A 190 -20.30 17.54 31.44
N PHE A 191 -20.48 18.85 31.25
CA PHE A 191 -20.09 19.60 30.04
C PHE A 191 -20.67 19.06 28.71
N ASN A 192 -21.86 18.46 28.75
CA ASN A 192 -22.54 17.98 27.54
C ASN A 192 -23.37 19.10 26.88
N THR A 193 -23.33 19.17 25.55
CA THR A 193 -24.18 20.05 24.74
C THR A 193 -25.12 19.21 23.88
N ALA A 194 -26.42 19.41 24.02
CA ALA A 194 -27.49 18.70 23.32
C ALA A 194 -28.48 19.72 22.70
N VAL A 195 -28.52 19.83 21.37
CA VAL A 195 -29.37 20.78 20.65
C VAL A 195 -30.18 20.05 19.58
N GLY A 196 -31.42 19.72 19.90
CA GLY A 196 -32.31 18.94 19.06
C GLY A 196 -33.35 18.16 19.87
N ASP A 197 -34.41 17.72 19.20
CA ASP A 197 -35.40 16.80 19.74
C ASP A 197 -34.72 15.45 20.08
N GLU A 198 -34.85 14.99 21.32
CA GLU A 198 -34.20 13.78 21.86
C GLU A 198 -32.65 13.73 21.70
N ALA A 199 -31.98 14.87 21.49
CA ALA A 199 -30.51 14.92 21.43
C ALA A 199 -29.90 14.46 22.77
N LEU A 200 -28.95 13.52 22.73
CA LEU A 200 -28.31 12.89 23.91
C LEU A 200 -29.29 12.25 24.94
N LEU A 201 -30.51 11.87 24.53
CA LEU A 201 -31.61 11.42 25.40
C LEU A 201 -31.19 10.50 26.57
N SER A 202 -30.36 9.49 26.28
CA SER A 202 -30.07 8.38 27.21
C SER A 202 -28.72 8.47 27.92
N ASN A 203 -28.02 9.61 27.84
CA ASN A 203 -26.75 9.81 28.55
C ASN A 203 -26.96 9.85 30.06
N THR A 204 -26.23 9.05 30.84
CA THR A 204 -26.31 9.02 32.31
C THR A 204 -25.03 9.56 32.96
N THR A 205 -23.87 9.06 32.53
CA THR A 205 -22.55 9.45 33.08
C THR A 205 -21.55 9.89 32.02
N GLY A 206 -21.91 9.87 30.73
CA GLY A 206 -21.05 10.38 29.67
C GLY A 206 -20.80 11.89 29.79
N GLU A 207 -19.59 12.33 29.45
CA GLU A 207 -19.12 13.71 29.61
C GLU A 207 -18.51 14.27 28.32
N ASN A 208 -18.51 15.60 28.22
CA ASN A 208 -17.90 16.36 27.13
C ASN A 208 -18.43 15.98 25.74
N ASN A 209 -19.68 15.50 25.65
CA ASN A 209 -20.31 15.17 24.37
C ASN A 209 -21.00 16.39 23.75
N THR A 210 -20.91 16.53 22.43
CA THR A 210 -21.67 17.52 21.66
C THR A 210 -22.62 16.81 20.72
N ALA A 211 -23.91 17.10 20.77
CA ALA A 211 -24.96 16.55 19.92
C ALA A 211 -25.84 17.68 19.37
N VAL A 212 -25.85 17.89 18.06
CA VAL A 212 -26.59 18.96 17.38
C VAL A 212 -27.38 18.35 16.22
N GLY A 213 -28.68 18.16 16.42
CA GLY A 213 -29.59 17.47 15.51
C GLY A 213 -30.57 16.56 16.27
N ALA A 214 -31.76 16.37 15.71
CA ALA A 214 -32.74 15.47 16.34
C ALA A 214 -32.23 14.01 16.32
N GLY A 215 -32.36 13.33 17.45
CA GLY A 215 -31.85 11.97 17.67
C GLY A 215 -30.33 11.81 17.58
N ALA A 216 -29.55 12.90 17.65
CA ALA A 216 -28.09 12.81 17.67
C ALA A 216 -27.60 12.21 19.02
N LEU A 217 -26.70 11.21 18.95
CA LEU A 217 -26.15 10.50 20.13
C LEU A 217 -27.21 9.88 21.09
N LEU A 218 -28.39 9.54 20.57
CA LEU A 218 -29.59 9.13 21.33
C LEU A 218 -29.33 8.11 22.46
N THR A 219 -28.52 7.06 22.20
CA THR A 219 -28.34 5.91 23.10
C THR A 219 -27.04 5.90 23.91
N SER A 220 -26.24 6.97 23.89
CA SER A 220 -24.92 6.99 24.52
C SER A 220 -24.97 7.17 26.04
N ALA A 221 -25.17 6.10 26.80
CA ALA A 221 -25.23 6.16 28.27
C ALA A 221 -23.93 6.66 28.94
N THR A 222 -22.78 6.14 28.51
CA THR A 222 -21.48 6.32 29.16
C THR A 222 -20.36 6.79 28.21
N GLY A 223 -20.68 7.04 26.94
CA GLY A 223 -19.71 7.54 25.96
C GLY A 223 -19.20 8.94 26.30
N THR A 224 -17.92 9.21 26.04
CA THR A 224 -17.28 10.49 26.38
C THR A 224 -16.61 11.13 25.16
N ARG A 225 -16.51 12.47 25.14
CA ARG A 225 -15.82 13.24 24.09
C ARG A 225 -16.31 12.95 22.64
N ASN A 226 -17.58 12.58 22.47
CA ASN A 226 -18.15 12.39 21.14
C ASN A 226 -18.70 13.71 20.56
N VAL A 227 -18.65 13.87 19.24
CA VAL A 227 -19.23 15.00 18.52
C VAL A 227 -20.16 14.50 17.43
N ALA A 228 -21.47 14.76 17.55
CA ALA A 228 -22.51 14.39 16.61
C ALA A 228 -23.20 15.65 16.07
N VAL A 229 -23.06 15.96 14.78
CA VAL A 229 -23.67 17.14 14.14
C VAL A 229 -24.45 16.70 12.90
N GLY A 230 -25.75 16.51 13.08
CA GLY A 230 -26.67 16.05 12.04
C GLY A 230 -27.81 15.22 12.62
N TYR A 231 -28.91 15.12 11.85
CA TYR A 231 -30.01 14.21 12.18
C TYR A 231 -29.50 12.77 12.30
N GLN A 232 -29.74 12.14 13.46
CA GLN A 232 -29.30 10.77 13.77
C GLN A 232 -27.78 10.51 13.59
N ALA A 233 -26.94 11.53 13.69
CA ALA A 233 -25.49 11.32 13.80
C ALA A 233 -25.17 10.57 15.11
N LEU A 234 -24.32 9.53 15.04
CA LEU A 234 -23.96 8.67 16.17
C LEU A 234 -25.16 8.04 16.93
N LEU A 235 -26.30 7.83 16.24
CA LEU A 235 -27.58 7.40 16.82
C LEU A 235 -27.44 6.26 17.85
N ASN A 236 -26.83 5.14 17.45
CA ASN A 236 -26.69 3.92 18.26
C ASN A 236 -25.31 3.80 18.94
N ASN A 237 -24.58 4.91 19.13
CA ASN A 237 -23.24 4.88 19.72
C ASN A 237 -23.26 4.68 21.24
N THR A 238 -22.39 3.81 21.73
CA THR A 238 -22.16 3.58 23.18
C THR A 238 -20.70 3.78 23.60
N ASN A 239 -19.90 4.44 22.76
CA ASN A 239 -18.43 4.47 22.82
C ASN A 239 -17.89 5.91 22.92
N SER A 240 -16.57 6.09 22.98
CA SER A 240 -15.93 7.41 23.17
C SER A 240 -15.12 7.88 21.96
N ASP A 241 -14.80 9.18 21.96
CA ASP A 241 -13.85 9.81 21.04
C ASP A 241 -14.23 9.73 19.54
N ASN A 242 -15.52 9.57 19.22
CA ASN A 242 -15.99 9.55 17.83
C ASN A 242 -16.53 10.92 17.38
N THR A 243 -16.21 11.33 16.16
CA THR A 243 -16.72 12.56 15.52
C THR A 243 -17.54 12.23 14.28
N ALA A 244 -18.78 12.68 14.21
CA ALA A 244 -19.72 12.42 13.13
C ALA A 244 -20.48 13.69 12.73
N THR A 245 -20.22 14.18 11.52
CA THR A 245 -20.86 15.37 10.94
C THR A 245 -21.57 14.99 9.64
N GLY A 246 -22.90 15.07 9.63
CA GLY A 246 -23.75 14.72 8.49
C GLY A 246 -24.99 13.92 8.89
N TYR A 247 -25.97 13.87 7.99
CA TYR A 247 -27.16 13.02 8.14
C TYR A 247 -26.73 11.55 8.30
N GLN A 248 -27.12 10.92 9.41
CA GLN A 248 -26.81 9.52 9.74
C GLN A 248 -25.31 9.15 9.69
N ALA A 249 -24.40 10.10 9.88
CA ALA A 249 -22.96 9.81 10.02
C ALA A 249 -22.72 8.94 11.28
N LEU A 250 -21.94 7.85 11.14
CA LEU A 250 -21.65 6.86 12.18
C LEU A 250 -22.87 6.23 12.89
N SER A 251 -24.04 6.18 12.24
CA SER A 251 -25.33 5.84 12.87
C SER A 251 -25.36 4.52 13.66
N ASN A 252 -24.62 3.49 13.24
CA ASN A 252 -24.66 2.15 13.83
C ASN A 252 -23.34 1.73 14.51
N ASN A 253 -22.66 2.67 15.18
CA ASN A 253 -21.36 2.43 15.81
C ASN A 253 -21.41 1.68 17.15
N THR A 254 -21.37 0.34 17.13
CA THR A 254 -21.60 -0.47 18.34
C THR A 254 -20.40 -0.58 19.30
N THR A 255 -19.16 -0.71 18.84
CA THR A 255 -17.96 -0.75 19.72
C THR A 255 -16.76 0.07 19.23
N GLY A 256 -16.90 0.81 18.14
CA GLY A 256 -15.80 1.59 17.56
C GLY A 256 -15.46 2.85 18.37
N ASN A 257 -14.17 3.16 18.50
CA ASN A 257 -13.65 4.40 19.09
C ASN A 257 -12.73 5.10 18.08
N PHE A 258 -12.51 6.41 18.27
CA PHE A 258 -11.62 7.25 17.45
C PHE A 258 -11.99 7.33 15.95
N ASN A 259 -13.26 7.10 15.59
CA ASN A 259 -13.70 7.22 14.20
C ASN A 259 -14.13 8.65 13.87
N LEU A 260 -13.74 9.13 12.68
CA LEU A 260 -14.10 10.44 12.12
C LEU A 260 -14.95 10.23 10.86
N ALA A 261 -16.19 10.69 10.86
CA ALA A 261 -17.12 10.61 9.75
C ALA A 261 -17.65 12.00 9.37
N ASN A 262 -17.28 12.50 8.20
CA ASN A 262 -17.74 13.77 7.66
C ASN A 262 -18.43 13.55 6.29
N GLY A 263 -19.75 13.63 6.28
CA GLY A 263 -20.58 13.41 5.10
C GLY A 263 -21.87 12.65 5.40
N VAL A 264 -22.84 12.74 4.49
CA VAL A 264 -24.08 11.96 4.54
C VAL A 264 -23.75 10.48 4.55
N GLN A 265 -24.19 9.76 5.60
CA GLN A 265 -24.00 8.32 5.79
C GLN A 265 -22.53 7.85 5.69
N ALA A 266 -21.56 8.72 6.00
CA ALA A 266 -20.17 8.30 6.20
C ALA A 266 -20.07 7.33 7.38
N LEU A 267 -19.38 6.19 7.19
CA LEU A 267 -19.21 5.11 8.19
C LEU A 267 -20.55 4.61 8.82
N PHE A 268 -21.65 4.67 8.07
CA PHE A 268 -23.02 4.36 8.55
C PHE A 268 -23.16 3.05 9.34
N SER A 269 -22.49 1.97 8.91
CA SER A 269 -22.64 0.60 9.47
C SER A 269 -21.47 0.13 10.36
N ASN A 270 -20.58 1.02 10.79
CA ASN A 270 -19.32 0.68 11.49
C ASN A 270 -19.51 -0.06 12.83
N THR A 271 -19.70 -1.38 12.84
CA THR A 271 -20.02 -2.10 14.08
C THR A 271 -18.86 -2.11 15.09
N MET A 272 -17.64 -2.46 14.67
CA MET A 272 -16.50 -2.66 15.56
C MET A 272 -15.24 -1.87 15.16
N GLY A 273 -15.16 -1.37 13.92
CA GLY A 273 -13.98 -0.68 13.41
C GLY A 273 -13.53 0.53 14.24
N THR A 274 -12.22 0.71 14.38
CA THR A 274 -11.58 1.79 15.15
C THR A 274 -10.67 2.66 14.29
N GLN A 275 -10.46 3.91 14.69
CA GLN A 275 -9.49 4.83 14.05
C GLN A 275 -9.75 5.09 12.54
N ASN A 276 -10.97 4.84 12.05
CA ASN A 276 -11.31 5.06 10.66
C ASN A 276 -11.65 6.54 10.39
N THR A 277 -11.12 7.09 9.28
CA THR A 277 -11.44 8.44 8.80
C THR A 277 -12.20 8.34 7.49
N ALA A 278 -13.43 8.85 7.45
CA ALA A 278 -14.31 8.87 6.29
C ALA A 278 -14.76 10.31 5.99
N ASN A 279 -14.29 10.87 4.87
CA ASN A 279 -14.55 12.25 4.46
C ASN A 279 -15.18 12.26 3.05
N GLY A 280 -16.50 12.22 2.99
CA GLY A 280 -17.28 12.13 1.75
C GLY A 280 -18.63 11.44 1.96
N ALA A 281 -19.59 11.72 1.08
CA ALA A 281 -20.88 11.04 1.10
C ALA A 281 -20.69 9.52 0.90
N VAL A 282 -21.29 8.73 1.79
CA VAL A 282 -21.16 7.26 1.90
C VAL A 282 -19.73 6.71 1.87
N ALA A 283 -18.72 7.49 2.27
CA ALA A 283 -17.36 6.97 2.47
C ALA A 283 -17.36 5.94 3.61
N LEU A 284 -16.70 4.78 3.41
CA LEU A 284 -16.64 3.66 4.37
C LEU A 284 -18.01 3.17 4.91
N ALA A 285 -19.13 3.42 4.21
CA ALA A 285 -20.45 3.27 4.82
C ALA A 285 -20.83 1.83 5.23
N ASN A 286 -20.23 0.81 4.61
CA ASN A 286 -20.42 -0.60 4.99
C ASN A 286 -19.17 -1.23 5.64
N ASN A 287 -18.35 -0.43 6.33
CA ASN A 287 -17.36 -0.96 7.25
C ASN A 287 -18.03 -1.72 8.39
N THR A 288 -17.51 -2.90 8.76
CA THR A 288 -17.98 -3.61 9.97
C THR A 288 -16.85 -3.73 10.98
N THR A 289 -15.76 -4.44 10.65
CA THR A 289 -14.64 -4.69 11.58
C THR A 289 -13.30 -4.09 11.14
N GLY A 290 -13.24 -3.42 9.98
CA GLY A 290 -11.99 -2.81 9.49
C GLY A 290 -11.54 -1.64 10.37
N SER A 291 -10.24 -1.54 10.64
CA SER A 291 -9.63 -0.44 11.41
C SER A 291 -8.54 0.29 10.64
N ASP A 292 -8.24 1.52 11.09
CA ASP A 292 -7.16 2.37 10.56
C ASP A 292 -7.30 2.70 9.06
N ASN A 293 -8.53 2.68 8.52
CA ASN A 293 -8.79 3.02 7.14
C ASN A 293 -9.03 4.53 6.96
N THR A 294 -8.44 5.12 5.92
CA THR A 294 -8.67 6.53 5.53
C THR A 294 -9.35 6.58 4.16
N ALA A 295 -10.57 7.11 4.09
CA ALA A 295 -11.38 7.24 2.88
C ALA A 295 -11.77 8.70 2.64
N THR A 296 -11.14 9.37 1.67
CA THR A 296 -11.44 10.76 1.29
C THR A 296 -11.99 10.81 -0.13
N GLY A 297 -13.29 11.03 -0.27
CA GLY A 297 -14.01 11.03 -1.53
C GLY A 297 -15.39 10.37 -1.41
N ALA A 298 -16.34 10.78 -2.25
CA ALA A 298 -17.66 10.16 -2.27
C ALA A 298 -17.54 8.68 -2.69
N SER A 299 -18.15 7.80 -1.88
CA SER A 299 -18.08 6.34 -2.01
C SER A 299 -16.66 5.75 -1.99
N ALA A 300 -15.65 6.43 -1.45
CA ALA A 300 -14.35 5.80 -1.19
C ALA A 300 -14.52 4.69 -0.12
N LEU A 301 -13.94 3.50 -0.35
CA LEU A 301 -14.03 2.33 0.54
C LEU A 301 -15.48 1.92 0.94
N LEU A 302 -16.49 2.18 0.09
CA LEU A 302 -17.92 1.96 0.40
C LEU A 302 -18.25 0.55 0.93
N PHE A 303 -17.68 -0.48 0.30
CA PHE A 303 -17.88 -1.90 0.63
C PHE A 303 -16.59 -2.52 1.18
N ASN A 304 -16.06 -1.93 2.25
CA ASN A 304 -14.90 -2.46 2.97
C ASN A 304 -15.34 -3.26 4.20
N THR A 305 -15.54 -4.58 4.16
CA THR A 305 -16.15 -5.26 5.34
C THR A 305 -15.18 -5.33 6.52
N SER A 306 -13.99 -5.88 6.28
CA SER A 306 -12.99 -6.19 7.32
C SER A 306 -11.57 -5.74 6.99
N GLY A 307 -11.31 -5.28 5.76
CA GLY A 307 -10.05 -4.69 5.35
C GLY A 307 -9.60 -3.55 6.26
N SER A 308 -8.32 -3.51 6.58
CA SER A 308 -7.71 -2.59 7.55
C SER A 308 -6.43 -1.95 7.02
N ASN A 309 -6.05 -0.80 7.58
CA ASN A 309 -4.88 -0.01 7.18
C ASN A 309 -4.91 0.45 5.69
N ASN A 310 -6.08 0.59 5.09
CA ASN A 310 -6.21 1.04 3.69
C ASN A 310 -6.38 2.56 3.57
N THR A 311 -5.71 3.16 2.59
CA THR A 311 -5.86 4.58 2.25
C THR A 311 -6.49 4.73 0.87
N ALA A 312 -7.65 5.38 0.78
CA ALA A 312 -8.40 5.63 -0.44
C ALA A 312 -8.69 7.13 -0.62
N SER A 313 -8.21 7.71 -1.72
CA SER A 313 -8.33 9.11 -2.09
C SER A 313 -8.96 9.23 -3.48
N GLY A 314 -10.08 9.92 -3.58
CA GLY A 314 -10.83 10.15 -4.82
C GLY A 314 -12.18 9.46 -4.90
N PHE A 315 -12.96 9.84 -5.92
CA PHE A 315 -14.28 9.28 -6.19
C PHE A 315 -14.21 7.77 -6.46
N GLN A 316 -14.94 6.98 -5.66
CA GLN A 316 -14.98 5.51 -5.75
C GLN A 316 -13.59 4.85 -5.75
N ALA A 317 -12.60 5.47 -5.08
CA ALA A 317 -11.31 4.84 -4.80
C ALA A 317 -11.52 3.65 -3.85
N LEU A 318 -10.93 2.50 -4.19
CA LEU A 318 -11.00 1.26 -3.42
C LEU A 318 -12.43 0.84 -3.04
N LEU A 319 -13.40 1.06 -3.96
CA LEU A 319 -14.84 0.98 -3.71
C LEU A 319 -15.28 -0.32 -3.02
N SER A 320 -14.79 -1.46 -3.52
CA SER A 320 -15.10 -2.80 -3.02
C SER A 320 -13.83 -3.48 -2.51
N ASN A 321 -13.72 -3.63 -1.19
CA ASN A 321 -12.53 -4.14 -0.51
C ASN A 321 -12.88 -5.04 0.68
N ASP A 322 -13.30 -6.28 0.42
CA ASP A 322 -13.86 -7.17 1.45
C ASP A 322 -12.83 -7.46 2.58
N THR A 323 -11.65 -7.96 2.21
CA THR A 323 -10.61 -8.43 3.15
C THR A 323 -9.21 -7.85 2.88
N GLY A 324 -9.05 -7.01 1.84
CA GLY A 324 -7.76 -6.43 1.47
C GLY A 324 -7.20 -5.49 2.54
N ASN A 325 -5.89 -5.59 2.83
CA ASN A 325 -5.20 -4.77 3.83
C ASN A 325 -4.02 -4.00 3.21
N PHE A 326 -3.62 -2.90 3.85
CA PHE A 326 -2.44 -2.10 3.48
C PHE A 326 -2.45 -1.52 2.04
N ASN A 327 -3.63 -1.43 1.41
CA ASN A 327 -3.74 -0.89 0.06
C ASN A 327 -3.75 0.65 0.06
N THR A 328 -3.05 1.27 -0.88
CA THR A 328 -3.09 2.71 -1.14
C THR A 328 -3.67 2.97 -2.53
N ALA A 329 -4.81 3.65 -2.60
CA ALA A 329 -5.52 4.00 -3.82
C ALA A 329 -5.70 5.52 -3.90
N ASP A 330 -4.95 6.20 -4.76
CA ASP A 330 -5.05 7.65 -4.99
C ASP A 330 -5.44 7.96 -6.44
N GLY A 331 -6.68 8.40 -6.63
CA GLY A 331 -7.27 8.70 -7.93
C GLY A 331 -8.66 8.11 -8.09
N ALA A 332 -9.49 8.78 -8.89
CA ALA A 332 -10.84 8.29 -9.19
C ALA A 332 -10.80 6.88 -9.79
N LEU A 333 -11.57 5.96 -9.21
CA LEU A 333 -11.65 4.53 -9.57
C LEU A 333 -10.32 3.75 -9.45
N ALA A 334 -9.33 4.23 -8.68
CA ALA A 334 -8.15 3.44 -8.33
C ALA A 334 -8.54 2.25 -7.43
N LEU A 335 -8.01 1.04 -7.69
CA LEU A 335 -8.33 -0.22 -6.97
C LEU A 335 -9.85 -0.51 -6.79
N PHE A 336 -10.68 -0.06 -7.74
CA PHE A 336 -12.14 -0.08 -7.65
C PHE A 336 -12.77 -1.43 -7.26
N SER A 337 -12.19 -2.56 -7.67
CA SER A 337 -12.67 -3.92 -7.34
C SER A 337 -11.55 -4.79 -6.79
N ASN A 338 -11.21 -4.60 -5.51
CA ASN A 338 -10.11 -5.26 -4.81
C ASN A 338 -10.63 -6.20 -3.70
N ILE A 339 -11.15 -7.39 -4.04
CA ILE A 339 -11.86 -8.22 -3.05
C ILE A 339 -10.95 -8.64 -1.88
N SER A 340 -9.78 -9.19 -2.17
CA SER A 340 -8.84 -9.68 -1.14
C SER A 340 -7.37 -9.35 -1.42
N GLY A 341 -7.09 -8.43 -2.34
CA GLY A 341 -5.72 -8.00 -2.64
C GLY A 341 -5.12 -7.22 -1.47
N GLY A 342 -3.89 -7.56 -1.07
CA GLY A 342 -3.13 -6.84 -0.04
C GLY A 342 -1.94 -6.07 -0.61
N ASP A 343 -1.50 -5.05 0.10
CA ASP A 343 -0.22 -4.37 -0.13
C ASP A 343 -0.07 -3.72 -1.52
N ASN A 344 -1.18 -3.38 -2.19
CA ASN A 344 -1.16 -2.75 -3.51
C ASN A 344 -1.09 -1.21 -3.42
N VAL A 345 -0.30 -0.59 -4.30
CA VAL A 345 -0.21 0.87 -4.46
C VAL A 345 -0.70 1.27 -5.85
N ALA A 346 -1.82 1.99 -5.93
CA ALA A 346 -2.45 2.44 -7.15
C ALA A 346 -2.59 3.97 -7.17
N THR A 347 -1.77 4.66 -7.95
CA THR A 347 -1.80 6.13 -8.07
C THR A 347 -2.11 6.53 -9.50
N GLY A 348 -3.30 7.08 -9.71
CA GLY A 348 -3.82 7.52 -11.00
C GLY A 348 -5.23 7.01 -11.27
N ARG A 349 -5.96 7.71 -12.15
CA ARG A 349 -7.32 7.34 -12.55
C ARG A 349 -7.35 5.91 -13.08
N GLN A 350 -8.17 5.05 -12.49
CA GLN A 350 -8.34 3.64 -12.88
C GLN A 350 -7.07 2.78 -12.81
N ALA A 351 -6.07 3.15 -12.00
CA ALA A 351 -4.97 2.24 -11.67
C ALA A 351 -5.51 0.99 -10.92
N LEU A 352 -5.09 -0.22 -11.31
CA LEU A 352 -5.50 -1.51 -10.72
C LEU A 352 -7.03 -1.70 -10.60
N ASN A 353 -7.80 -1.21 -11.58
CA ASN A 353 -9.28 -1.11 -11.49
C ASN A 353 -9.99 -2.46 -11.20
N HIS A 354 -9.54 -3.57 -11.79
CA HIS A 354 -10.12 -4.90 -11.65
C HIS A 354 -9.25 -5.90 -10.85
N ASN A 355 -8.57 -5.45 -9.79
CA ASN A 355 -7.62 -6.25 -9.01
C ASN A 355 -8.27 -7.22 -8.00
N ILE A 356 -8.95 -8.27 -8.47
CA ILE A 356 -9.78 -9.15 -7.61
C ILE A 356 -9.00 -9.72 -6.40
N THR A 357 -7.85 -10.36 -6.64
CA THR A 357 -7.04 -11.02 -5.58
C THR A 357 -5.54 -10.76 -5.69
N GLY A 358 -5.10 -9.85 -6.58
CA GLY A 358 -3.68 -9.53 -6.77
C GLY A 358 -3.08 -8.82 -5.56
N GLY A 359 -1.85 -9.18 -5.17
CA GLY A 359 -1.14 -8.56 -4.04
C GLY A 359 0.21 -7.95 -4.44
N SER A 360 0.73 -7.05 -3.61
CA SER A 360 2.05 -6.41 -3.78
C SER A 360 2.24 -5.62 -5.09
N ASN A 361 1.16 -5.24 -5.79
CA ASN A 361 1.30 -4.57 -7.09
C ASN A 361 1.49 -3.06 -6.94
N VAL A 362 2.40 -2.47 -7.71
CA VAL A 362 2.66 -1.03 -7.79
C VAL A 362 2.22 -0.51 -9.16
N ALA A 363 1.26 0.41 -9.20
CA ALA A 363 0.60 0.88 -10.41
C ALA A 363 0.52 2.41 -10.44
N LEU A 364 1.50 3.06 -11.09
CA LEU A 364 1.67 4.51 -11.10
C LEU A 364 1.39 5.09 -12.50
N GLY A 365 0.18 5.62 -12.70
CA GLY A 365 -0.29 6.19 -13.96
C GLY A 365 -1.80 5.99 -14.15
N ALA A 366 -2.37 6.65 -15.16
CA ALA A 366 -3.76 6.37 -15.52
C ALA A 366 -3.86 5.01 -16.25
N SER A 367 -4.80 4.17 -15.82
CA SER A 367 -5.06 2.83 -16.35
C SER A 367 -3.87 1.85 -16.33
N THR A 368 -2.94 2.00 -15.38
CA THR A 368 -1.90 0.99 -15.07
C THR A 368 -2.53 -0.28 -14.50
N LEU A 369 -2.07 -1.47 -14.93
CA LEU A 369 -2.53 -2.78 -14.44
C LEU A 369 -4.07 -2.93 -14.39
N PHE A 370 -4.79 -2.29 -15.32
CA PHE A 370 -6.25 -2.12 -15.27
C PHE A 370 -7.01 -3.45 -15.14
N ASN A 371 -6.61 -4.49 -15.87
CA ASN A 371 -7.24 -5.81 -15.90
C ASN A 371 -6.57 -6.87 -15.01
N ASN A 372 -5.75 -6.49 -14.01
CA ASN A 372 -4.95 -7.42 -13.21
C ASN A 372 -5.76 -8.26 -12.21
N THR A 373 -6.50 -9.26 -12.67
CA THR A 373 -7.44 -10.02 -11.83
C THR A 373 -6.81 -10.74 -10.64
N ALA A 374 -5.64 -11.37 -10.81
CA ALA A 374 -4.98 -12.16 -9.77
C ALA A 374 -3.44 -12.05 -9.78
N GLY A 375 -2.86 -11.21 -10.64
CA GLY A 375 -1.41 -11.05 -10.75
C GLY A 375 -0.81 -10.42 -9.50
N HIS A 376 0.37 -10.85 -9.08
CA HIS A 376 1.07 -10.32 -7.91
C HIS A 376 2.51 -9.87 -8.22
N ASP A 377 3.06 -9.03 -7.34
CA ASP A 377 4.42 -8.47 -7.42
C ASP A 377 4.73 -7.69 -8.72
N ASN A 378 3.71 -7.18 -9.43
CA ASN A 378 3.92 -6.42 -10.68
C ASN A 378 4.19 -4.94 -10.39
N VAL A 379 5.11 -4.33 -11.15
CA VAL A 379 5.45 -2.90 -11.08
C VAL A 379 5.19 -2.24 -12.42
N ALA A 380 4.17 -1.41 -12.53
CA ALA A 380 3.75 -0.70 -13.74
C ALA A 380 3.82 0.83 -13.55
N VAL A 381 4.66 1.51 -14.31
CA VAL A 381 4.85 2.97 -14.22
C VAL A 381 4.72 3.61 -15.61
N GLY A 382 3.63 4.36 -15.82
CA GLY A 382 3.31 5.03 -17.08
C GLY A 382 1.87 4.76 -17.55
N PHE A 383 1.34 5.63 -18.42
CA PHE A 383 -0.02 5.48 -18.96
C PHE A 383 -0.21 4.11 -19.63
N GLN A 384 -1.22 3.34 -19.21
CA GLN A 384 -1.52 1.99 -19.72
C GLN A 384 -0.38 0.96 -19.61
N ALA A 385 0.59 1.14 -18.71
CA ALA A 385 1.60 0.11 -18.46
C ALA A 385 0.96 -1.17 -17.86
N LEU A 386 1.32 -2.34 -18.39
CA LEU A 386 0.73 -3.66 -18.08
C LEU A 386 -0.81 -3.71 -18.11
N LEU A 387 -1.47 -2.93 -19.00
CA LEU A 387 -2.93 -2.78 -19.05
C LEU A 387 -3.71 -4.11 -18.95
N ASN A 388 -3.21 -5.16 -19.62
CA ASN A 388 -3.87 -6.45 -19.81
C ASN A 388 -3.22 -7.60 -19.04
N ASN A 389 -2.22 -7.32 -18.19
CA ASN A 389 -1.49 -8.35 -17.47
C ASN A 389 -2.34 -9.01 -16.38
N THR A 390 -2.26 -10.33 -16.27
CA THR A 390 -2.75 -11.15 -15.16
C THR A 390 -1.67 -12.11 -14.62
N GLY A 391 -0.43 -12.01 -15.09
CA GLY A 391 0.71 -12.78 -14.56
C GLY A 391 1.48 -12.03 -13.48
N ASN A 392 2.62 -12.59 -13.04
CA ASN A 392 3.28 -12.21 -11.79
C ASN A 392 4.70 -11.67 -12.00
N GLY A 393 5.14 -10.76 -11.14
CA GLY A 393 6.53 -10.29 -11.09
C GLY A 393 6.99 -9.56 -12.34
N ASN A 394 6.09 -8.95 -13.11
CA ASN A 394 6.44 -8.19 -14.31
C ASN A 394 6.76 -6.74 -13.95
N ILE A 395 7.81 -6.18 -14.57
CA ILE A 395 8.21 -4.78 -14.42
C ILE A 395 7.99 -4.07 -15.77
N ALA A 396 7.23 -2.98 -15.77
CA ALA A 396 6.99 -2.16 -16.96
C ALA A 396 7.19 -0.67 -16.66
N LEU A 397 8.06 -0.04 -17.43
CA LEU A 397 8.44 1.36 -17.27
C LEU A 397 8.30 2.13 -18.59
N GLY A 398 7.34 3.04 -18.65
CA GLY A 398 7.03 3.88 -19.80
C GLY A 398 5.54 3.85 -20.19
N SER A 399 5.12 4.80 -21.03
CA SER A 399 3.77 4.76 -21.61
C SER A 399 3.61 3.50 -22.45
N SER A 400 2.52 2.76 -22.23
CA SER A 400 2.19 1.50 -22.90
C SER A 400 3.28 0.41 -22.77
N ALA A 401 4.14 0.50 -21.75
CA ALA A 401 5.13 -0.54 -21.47
C ALA A 401 4.43 -1.85 -21.05
N GLY A 402 4.81 -2.97 -21.67
CA GLY A 402 4.16 -4.27 -21.44
C GLY A 402 2.66 -4.31 -21.78
N PHE A 403 2.15 -3.40 -22.62
CA PHE A 403 0.72 -3.33 -22.98
C PHE A 403 0.16 -4.63 -23.60
N ASN A 404 1.00 -5.37 -24.33
CA ASN A 404 0.66 -6.65 -24.96
C ASN A 404 0.83 -7.86 -24.01
N LEU A 405 1.42 -7.69 -22.82
CA LEU A 405 1.51 -8.78 -21.85
C LEU A 405 0.11 -9.13 -21.34
N THR A 406 -0.16 -10.43 -21.31
CA THR A 406 -1.44 -11.02 -20.89
C THR A 406 -1.22 -11.96 -19.71
N THR A 407 -0.89 -13.22 -19.95
CA THR A 407 -0.65 -14.23 -18.90
C THR A 407 0.83 -14.39 -18.54
N GLY A 408 1.69 -13.49 -19.02
CA GLY A 408 3.15 -13.57 -18.91
C GLY A 408 3.67 -13.26 -17.51
N SER A 409 4.76 -13.90 -17.07
CA SER A 409 5.36 -13.66 -15.75
C SER A 409 6.87 -13.42 -15.81
N SER A 410 7.39 -12.67 -14.85
CA SER A 410 8.82 -12.34 -14.71
C SER A 410 9.44 -11.62 -15.91
N ASN A 411 8.66 -10.80 -16.63
CA ASN A 411 9.17 -9.98 -17.73
C ASN A 411 9.60 -8.59 -17.27
N ILE A 412 10.47 -7.93 -18.06
CA ILE A 412 10.91 -6.56 -17.85
C ILE A 412 10.78 -5.78 -19.17
N ASP A 413 9.80 -4.88 -19.26
CA ASP A 413 9.52 -4.04 -20.43
C ASP A 413 9.86 -2.57 -20.13
N ILE A 414 10.98 -2.06 -20.66
CA ILE A 414 11.41 -0.66 -20.48
C ILE A 414 11.22 0.07 -21.81
N GLY A 415 10.16 0.87 -21.93
CA GLY A 415 9.77 1.55 -23.18
C GLY A 415 9.43 0.59 -24.33
N ALA A 416 9.11 -0.67 -24.00
CA ALA A 416 8.79 -1.76 -24.91
C ALA A 416 7.36 -2.26 -24.66
N PRO A 417 6.58 -2.63 -25.69
CA PRO A 417 5.17 -2.96 -25.53
C PRO A 417 4.90 -4.40 -25.04
N GLY A 418 5.94 -5.20 -24.77
CA GLY A 418 5.82 -6.63 -24.44
C GLY A 418 5.32 -7.51 -25.59
N MET A 419 5.22 -8.82 -25.32
CA MET A 419 4.62 -9.83 -26.19
C MET A 419 3.65 -10.73 -25.41
N ALA A 420 2.51 -11.08 -26.02
CA ALA A 420 1.47 -11.85 -25.36
C ALA A 420 1.95 -13.26 -24.95
N GLY A 421 1.68 -13.65 -23.71
CA GLY A 421 2.09 -14.94 -23.13
C GLY A 421 3.60 -15.12 -22.88
N GLU A 422 4.44 -14.14 -23.19
CA GLU A 422 5.89 -14.22 -22.97
C GLU A 422 6.23 -14.27 -21.47
N SER A 423 7.34 -14.92 -21.09
CA SER A 423 7.76 -15.01 -19.68
C SER A 423 9.29 -15.00 -19.55
N GLY A 424 9.80 -14.49 -18.44
CA GLY A 424 11.22 -14.43 -18.13
C GLY A 424 12.05 -13.55 -19.08
N THR A 425 11.43 -12.64 -19.83
CA THR A 425 12.07 -11.91 -20.94
C THR A 425 12.29 -10.43 -20.63
N LEU A 426 13.46 -9.90 -21.00
CA LEU A 426 13.82 -8.49 -20.91
C LEU A 426 13.71 -7.83 -22.30
N ARG A 427 12.98 -6.72 -22.38
CA ARG A 427 12.86 -5.86 -23.56
C ARG A 427 13.14 -4.41 -23.19
N ILE A 428 14.04 -3.77 -23.94
CA ILE A 428 14.42 -2.37 -23.75
C ILE A 428 14.26 -1.66 -25.10
N GLY A 429 13.30 -0.75 -25.17
CA GLY A 429 12.93 -0.01 -26.38
C GLY A 429 12.08 -0.79 -27.38
N PHE A 430 11.74 -0.10 -28.48
CA PHE A 430 10.92 -0.59 -29.58
C PHE A 430 11.19 0.13 -30.91
N SER A 431 11.49 1.43 -30.87
CA SER A 431 11.65 2.30 -32.06
C SER A 431 12.98 3.06 -32.12
N GLN A 432 13.92 2.72 -31.24
CA GLN A 432 15.25 3.30 -31.15
C GLN A 432 16.21 2.70 -32.18
N PHE A 433 17.08 3.52 -32.76
CA PHE A 433 18.06 3.09 -33.79
C PHE A 433 19.45 2.75 -33.23
N GLN A 434 19.74 3.10 -31.97
CA GLN A 434 21.04 2.94 -31.32
C GLN A 434 20.85 2.71 -29.82
N THR A 435 21.74 1.91 -29.23
CA THR A 435 21.73 1.58 -27.79
C THR A 435 23.07 1.96 -27.17
N PHE A 436 23.04 2.83 -26.17
CA PHE A 436 24.23 3.26 -25.42
C PHE A 436 24.14 2.73 -23.99
N ILE A 437 25.15 1.97 -23.56
CA ILE A 437 25.23 1.42 -22.21
C ILE A 437 26.56 1.87 -21.58
N ALA A 438 26.46 2.55 -20.44
CA ALA A 438 27.63 3.02 -19.69
C ALA A 438 28.42 1.84 -19.07
N ALA A 439 29.68 2.08 -18.70
CA ALA A 439 30.56 1.13 -18.02
C ALA A 439 30.85 -0.20 -18.76
N ILE A 440 30.55 -0.32 -20.07
CA ILE A 440 31.04 -1.43 -20.91
C ILE A 440 32.39 -1.08 -21.55
N SER A 441 32.50 0.09 -22.18
CA SER A 441 33.69 0.46 -22.95
C SER A 441 34.93 0.61 -22.06
N GLY A 442 36.02 -0.06 -22.43
CA GLY A 442 37.31 -0.01 -21.74
C GLY A 442 37.40 -0.85 -20.45
N VAL A 443 36.36 -1.59 -20.07
CA VAL A 443 36.36 -2.42 -18.84
C VAL A 443 36.83 -3.85 -19.15
N PRO A 444 37.93 -4.34 -18.56
CA PRO A 444 38.44 -5.68 -18.84
C PRO A 444 37.62 -6.76 -18.12
N VAL A 445 37.23 -7.80 -18.87
CA VAL A 445 36.44 -8.94 -18.37
C VAL A 445 36.94 -10.25 -19.00
N THR A 446 36.56 -11.39 -18.40
CA THR A 446 36.76 -12.74 -18.96
C THR A 446 35.44 -13.49 -19.02
N GLY A 447 35.21 -14.26 -20.09
CA GLY A 447 33.95 -14.94 -20.34
C GLY A 447 33.80 -15.36 -21.81
N THR A 448 32.64 -15.91 -22.16
CA THR A 448 32.29 -16.24 -23.56
C THR A 448 31.79 -15.00 -24.29
N PRO A 449 32.17 -14.76 -25.57
CA PRO A 449 31.64 -13.64 -26.35
C PRO A 449 30.12 -13.68 -26.47
N VAL A 450 29.49 -12.52 -26.27
CA VAL A 450 28.07 -12.30 -26.56
C VAL A 450 27.88 -12.17 -28.06
N VAL A 451 26.86 -12.84 -28.58
CA VAL A 451 26.37 -12.72 -29.97
C VAL A 451 25.03 -12.00 -29.99
N VAL A 452 24.71 -11.39 -31.13
CA VAL A 452 23.40 -10.78 -31.41
C VAL A 452 22.77 -11.53 -32.57
N ASP A 453 21.49 -11.88 -32.47
CA ASP A 453 20.75 -12.51 -33.56
C ASP A 453 20.07 -11.48 -34.49
N ALA A 454 19.35 -11.96 -35.52
CA ALA A 454 18.68 -11.10 -36.49
C ALA A 454 17.46 -10.32 -35.92
N PHE A 455 16.99 -10.66 -34.72
CA PHE A 455 15.91 -9.98 -34.01
C PHE A 455 16.43 -9.05 -32.88
N GLY A 456 17.75 -8.95 -32.70
CA GLY A 456 18.38 -8.13 -31.67
C GLY A 456 18.56 -8.84 -30.32
N GLN A 457 18.29 -10.15 -30.22
CA GLN A 457 18.48 -10.90 -28.98
C GLN A 457 19.97 -11.06 -28.67
N LEU A 458 20.38 -10.64 -27.46
CA LEU A 458 21.71 -10.91 -26.92
C LEU A 458 21.76 -12.34 -26.37
N GLY A 459 22.82 -13.09 -26.68
CA GLY A 459 23.00 -14.45 -26.20
C GLY A 459 24.42 -14.97 -26.33
N VAL A 460 24.61 -16.28 -26.15
CA VAL A 460 25.90 -16.97 -26.30
C VAL A 460 25.69 -18.21 -27.18
N ALA A 461 26.53 -18.40 -28.19
CA ALA A 461 26.40 -19.51 -29.13
C ALA A 461 26.66 -20.89 -28.46
N PRO A 462 25.67 -21.80 -28.39
CA PRO A 462 25.83 -23.09 -27.72
C PRO A 462 26.62 -24.09 -28.57
N SER A 463 27.61 -24.77 -27.97
CA SER A 463 28.47 -25.73 -28.69
C SER A 463 28.41 -27.18 -28.18
N ALA A 464 27.73 -27.47 -27.08
CA ALA A 464 27.60 -28.82 -26.53
C ALA A 464 26.72 -29.73 -27.40
N GLN A 465 27.01 -31.05 -27.41
CA GLN A 465 26.32 -32.05 -28.22
C GLN A 465 24.78 -32.04 -28.07
N ARG A 466 24.26 -31.78 -26.85
CA ARG A 466 22.82 -31.70 -26.57
C ARG A 466 22.07 -30.58 -27.32
N PHE A 467 22.79 -29.67 -27.98
CA PHE A 467 22.25 -28.58 -28.79
C PHE A 467 22.55 -28.75 -30.30
N LYS A 468 22.98 -29.95 -30.73
CA LYS A 468 23.47 -30.22 -32.09
C LYS A 468 22.97 -31.57 -32.62
N ASP A 469 22.06 -31.51 -33.59
CA ASP A 469 21.63 -32.67 -34.35
C ASP A 469 22.54 -32.96 -35.56
N LYS A 470 22.43 -34.18 -36.12
CA LYS A 470 23.03 -34.59 -37.40
C LYS A 470 24.55 -34.39 -37.48
N ILE A 471 25.24 -34.50 -36.33
CA ILE A 471 26.70 -34.38 -36.22
C ILE A 471 27.38 -35.45 -37.07
N LYS A 472 28.27 -35.03 -37.98
CA LYS A 472 29.07 -35.87 -38.86
C LYS A 472 30.35 -35.14 -39.29
N PRO A 473 31.35 -35.82 -39.89
CA PRO A 473 32.48 -35.17 -40.54
C PRO A 473 32.07 -34.12 -41.59
N MET A 474 32.94 -33.12 -41.81
CA MET A 474 32.67 -32.04 -42.76
C MET A 474 32.98 -32.43 -44.22
N ASP A 475 33.85 -33.42 -44.42
CA ASP A 475 34.26 -33.97 -45.72
C ASP A 475 34.56 -32.87 -46.75
N LYS A 476 33.79 -32.80 -47.84
CA LYS A 476 33.95 -31.80 -48.91
C LYS A 476 33.27 -30.47 -48.63
N ALA A 477 32.46 -30.35 -47.58
CA ALA A 477 31.69 -29.12 -47.32
C ALA A 477 32.61 -27.93 -46.99
N SER A 478 33.77 -28.19 -46.38
CA SER A 478 34.78 -27.18 -46.04
C SER A 478 35.66 -26.75 -47.22
N GLU A 479 35.73 -27.52 -48.32
CA GLU A 479 36.50 -27.16 -49.54
C GLU A 479 36.02 -25.84 -50.18
N ALA A 480 34.78 -25.42 -49.89
CA ALA A 480 34.23 -24.13 -50.30
C ALA A 480 35.05 -22.91 -49.82
N ILE A 481 35.83 -23.02 -48.74
CA ILE A 481 36.67 -21.92 -48.26
C ILE A 481 37.85 -21.61 -49.20
N LEU A 482 38.29 -22.59 -49.99
CA LEU A 482 39.45 -22.48 -50.89
C LEU A 482 39.18 -21.53 -52.07
N ALA A 483 37.90 -21.20 -52.32
CA ALA A 483 37.47 -20.21 -53.31
C ALA A 483 37.26 -18.79 -52.72
N LEU A 484 37.39 -18.61 -51.41
CA LEU A 484 37.24 -17.31 -50.75
C LEU A 484 38.49 -16.45 -50.96
N LYS A 485 38.30 -15.12 -51.01
CA LYS A 485 39.35 -14.15 -51.31
C LYS A 485 39.47 -13.13 -50.18
N PRO A 486 40.48 -13.24 -49.30
CA PRO A 486 40.77 -12.24 -48.28
C PRO A 486 41.05 -10.86 -48.90
N VAL A 487 40.61 -9.80 -48.21
CA VAL A 487 40.80 -8.41 -48.62
C VAL A 487 41.25 -7.54 -47.44
N THR A 488 41.97 -6.46 -47.75
CA THR A 488 42.22 -5.33 -46.84
C THR A 488 41.23 -4.22 -47.17
N PHE A 489 40.62 -3.61 -46.15
CA PHE A 489 39.64 -2.54 -46.32
C PHE A 489 39.67 -1.55 -45.15
N CYS A 490 39.07 -0.38 -45.30
CA CYS A 490 38.71 0.50 -44.19
C CYS A 490 37.19 0.59 -44.11
N TYR A 491 36.63 0.72 -42.91
CA TYR A 491 35.22 1.09 -42.79
C TYR A 491 34.98 2.52 -43.32
N LYS A 492 33.73 2.82 -43.68
CA LYS A 492 33.33 4.18 -44.07
C LYS A 492 33.40 5.12 -42.85
N LYS A 493 33.60 6.42 -43.09
CA LYS A 493 33.85 7.42 -42.03
C LYS A 493 32.70 7.61 -41.03
N GLU A 494 31.50 7.20 -41.41
CA GLU A 494 30.30 7.21 -40.55
C GLU A 494 30.31 6.06 -39.52
N ILE A 495 31.15 5.05 -39.71
CA ILE A 495 31.31 3.86 -38.85
C ILE A 495 32.64 3.94 -38.09
N ASP A 496 33.74 4.24 -38.79
CA ASP A 496 35.03 4.56 -38.18
C ASP A 496 35.59 5.88 -38.75
N PRO A 497 35.47 7.00 -38.01
CA PRO A 497 36.04 8.28 -38.40
C PRO A 497 37.56 8.27 -38.57
N ASN A 498 38.27 7.32 -37.94
CA ASN A 498 39.73 7.21 -37.99
C ASN A 498 40.24 6.41 -39.21
N GLY A 499 39.37 5.63 -39.86
CA GLY A 499 39.68 4.87 -41.07
C GLY A 499 40.73 3.78 -40.88
N ILE A 500 40.75 3.10 -39.73
CA ILE A 500 41.75 2.09 -39.37
C ILE A 500 41.67 0.90 -40.33
N PRO A 501 42.78 0.51 -41.01
CA PRO A 501 42.80 -0.64 -41.90
C PRO A 501 42.43 -1.96 -41.20
N GLN A 502 41.56 -2.73 -41.84
CA GLN A 502 41.03 -4.02 -41.41
C GLN A 502 41.35 -5.10 -42.46
N PHE A 503 41.32 -6.35 -42.04
CA PHE A 503 41.50 -7.53 -42.89
C PHE A 503 40.30 -8.46 -42.74
N GLY A 504 39.79 -9.02 -43.84
CA GLY A 504 38.62 -9.90 -43.77
C GLY A 504 38.09 -10.34 -45.13
N LEU A 505 36.78 -10.54 -45.20
CA LEU A 505 36.03 -11.02 -46.37
C LEU A 505 34.81 -10.12 -46.64
N VAL A 506 34.49 -9.90 -47.91
CA VAL A 506 33.26 -9.20 -48.34
C VAL A 506 32.09 -10.18 -48.30
N ALA A 507 31.03 -9.87 -47.55
CA ALA A 507 29.94 -10.81 -47.28
C ALA A 507 29.19 -11.22 -48.56
N GLU A 508 28.99 -10.30 -49.50
CA GLU A 508 28.32 -10.53 -50.78
C GLU A 508 29.13 -11.48 -51.68
N GLU A 509 30.47 -11.45 -51.63
CA GLU A 509 31.32 -12.39 -52.36
C GLU A 509 31.35 -13.77 -51.69
N VAL A 510 31.39 -13.82 -50.34
CA VAL A 510 31.24 -15.07 -49.59
C VAL A 510 29.89 -15.73 -49.90
N ALA A 511 28.80 -14.95 -49.98
CA ALA A 511 27.47 -15.46 -50.25
C ALA A 511 27.32 -16.09 -51.65
N LYS A 512 28.10 -15.64 -52.66
CA LYS A 512 28.16 -16.25 -53.99
C LYS A 512 28.86 -17.61 -53.98
N VAL A 513 29.87 -17.78 -53.12
CA VAL A 513 30.64 -19.03 -52.99
C VAL A 513 29.88 -20.05 -52.12
N ASN A 514 29.36 -19.63 -50.97
CA ASN A 514 28.51 -20.46 -50.12
C ASN A 514 27.57 -19.58 -49.26
N PRO A 515 26.25 -19.53 -49.57
CA PRO A 515 25.31 -18.66 -48.88
C PRO A 515 25.06 -19.02 -47.41
N ASN A 516 25.55 -20.18 -46.92
CA ASN A 516 25.44 -20.58 -45.52
C ASN A 516 26.53 -19.95 -44.62
N LEU A 517 27.53 -19.29 -45.23
CA LEU A 517 28.66 -18.64 -44.53
C LEU A 517 28.43 -17.14 -44.29
N VAL A 518 27.21 -16.65 -44.51
CA VAL A 518 26.78 -15.28 -44.17
C VAL A 518 25.57 -15.30 -43.23
N ALA A 519 25.49 -14.29 -42.38
CA ALA A 519 24.28 -13.92 -41.68
C ALA A 519 23.57 -12.78 -42.44
N ARG A 520 22.25 -12.72 -42.27
CA ARG A 520 21.37 -11.73 -42.89
C ARG A 520 20.75 -10.84 -41.83
N ASP A 521 20.37 -9.62 -42.22
CA ASP A 521 19.66 -8.70 -41.35
C ASP A 521 18.16 -9.09 -41.19
N ALA A 522 17.41 -8.31 -40.42
CA ALA A 522 15.97 -8.48 -40.21
C ALA A 522 15.11 -8.38 -41.50
N LYS A 523 15.66 -7.84 -42.61
CA LYS A 523 15.00 -7.76 -43.92
C LYS A 523 15.39 -8.93 -44.85
N GLY A 524 16.37 -9.73 -44.45
CA GLY A 524 16.95 -10.80 -45.26
C GLY A 524 18.09 -10.35 -46.19
N GLU A 525 18.58 -9.11 -46.08
CA GLU A 525 19.74 -8.62 -46.83
C GLU A 525 21.04 -9.24 -46.28
N VAL A 526 22.05 -9.47 -47.13
CA VAL A 526 23.34 -10.03 -46.67
C VAL A 526 24.07 -8.99 -45.82
N TYR A 527 24.43 -9.32 -44.58
CA TYR A 527 24.89 -8.34 -43.61
C TYR A 527 26.32 -8.59 -43.09
N THR A 528 26.68 -9.83 -42.76
CA THR A 528 28.02 -10.13 -42.24
C THR A 528 28.46 -11.57 -42.51
N VAL A 529 29.76 -11.83 -42.46
CA VAL A 529 30.36 -13.15 -42.64
C VAL A 529 30.36 -13.92 -41.32
N ARG A 530 30.00 -15.20 -41.41
CA ARG A 530 30.07 -16.16 -40.29
C ARG A 530 31.50 -16.65 -40.09
N TYR A 531 32.35 -15.78 -39.55
CA TYR A 531 33.75 -16.10 -39.26
C TYR A 531 33.91 -17.29 -38.29
N ASP A 532 32.91 -17.55 -37.44
CA ASP A 532 32.80 -18.78 -36.63
C ASP A 532 32.84 -20.05 -37.51
N ALA A 533 32.04 -20.08 -38.57
CA ALA A 533 31.95 -21.20 -39.50
C ALA A 533 33.18 -21.29 -40.40
N VAL A 534 33.68 -20.15 -40.90
CA VAL A 534 34.91 -20.09 -41.72
C VAL A 534 36.11 -20.63 -40.94
N ASN A 535 36.29 -20.24 -39.68
CA ASN A 535 37.38 -20.74 -38.83
C ASN A 535 37.29 -22.26 -38.57
N ALA A 536 36.08 -22.79 -38.36
CA ALA A 536 35.87 -24.22 -38.21
C ALA A 536 36.17 -25.01 -39.49
N MET A 537 35.84 -24.46 -40.67
CA MET A 537 36.15 -25.05 -41.97
C MET A 537 37.65 -25.00 -42.28
N LEU A 538 38.32 -23.88 -41.96
CA LEU A 538 39.78 -23.72 -42.09
C LEU A 538 40.53 -24.76 -41.26
N LEU A 539 40.08 -25.05 -40.04
CA LEU A 539 40.64 -26.11 -39.21
C LEU A 539 40.50 -27.49 -39.88
N ASN A 540 39.37 -27.78 -40.53
CA ASN A 540 39.16 -29.07 -41.20
C ASN A 540 40.06 -29.23 -42.45
N GLU A 541 40.20 -28.21 -43.29
CA GLU A 541 41.12 -28.29 -44.44
C GLU A 541 42.59 -28.33 -43.98
N PHE A 542 42.98 -27.54 -42.97
CA PHE A 542 44.33 -27.63 -42.38
C PHE A 542 44.65 -29.03 -41.86
N LEU A 543 43.69 -29.70 -41.21
CA LEU A 543 43.87 -31.09 -40.74
C LEU A 543 43.96 -32.10 -41.90
N LYS A 544 43.27 -31.88 -43.03
CA LYS A 544 43.46 -32.68 -44.26
C LYS A 544 44.87 -32.48 -44.83
N GLU A 545 45.29 -31.23 -45.04
CA GLU A 545 46.60 -30.90 -45.62
C GLU A 545 47.73 -31.42 -44.73
N HIS A 546 47.64 -31.23 -43.41
CA HIS A 546 48.62 -31.76 -42.47
C HIS A 546 48.70 -33.30 -42.51
N LYS A 547 47.56 -34.01 -42.65
CA LYS A 547 47.57 -35.47 -42.82
C LYS A 547 48.21 -35.88 -44.16
N ALA A 548 47.86 -35.20 -45.26
CA ALA A 548 48.45 -35.48 -46.57
C ALA A 548 49.98 -35.26 -46.57
N PHE A 549 50.44 -34.19 -45.94
CA PHE A 549 51.86 -33.90 -45.73
C PHE A 549 52.57 -35.00 -44.93
N LEU A 550 51.96 -35.52 -43.85
CA LEU A 550 52.52 -36.65 -43.09
C LEU A 550 52.59 -37.95 -43.91
N GLU A 551 51.58 -38.23 -44.74
CA GLU A 551 51.59 -39.37 -45.67
C GLU A 551 52.65 -39.22 -46.78
N GLU A 552 52.97 -37.99 -47.18
CA GLU A 552 54.05 -37.72 -48.14
C GLU A 552 55.44 -37.81 -47.49
N GLN A 553 55.60 -37.28 -46.27
CA GLN A 553 56.82 -37.46 -45.47
C GLN A 553 57.16 -38.95 -45.23
N HIS A 554 56.15 -39.79 -44.96
CA HIS A 554 56.37 -41.23 -44.83
C HIS A 554 56.87 -41.88 -46.13
N LYS A 555 56.31 -41.48 -47.29
CA LYS A 555 56.79 -41.95 -48.61
C LYS A 555 58.22 -41.48 -48.91
N VAL A 556 58.59 -40.27 -48.51
CA VAL A 556 59.97 -39.78 -48.62
C VAL A 556 60.91 -40.63 -47.77
N GLN A 557 60.55 -40.95 -46.51
CA GLN A 557 61.36 -41.83 -45.65
C GLN A 557 61.49 -43.25 -46.22
N GLU A 558 60.42 -43.83 -46.78
CA GLU A 558 60.47 -45.12 -47.48
C GLU A 558 61.39 -45.07 -48.71
N GLN A 559 61.36 -43.97 -49.47
CA GLN A 559 62.25 -43.74 -50.60
C GLN A 559 63.71 -43.58 -50.16
N GLU A 560 64.00 -42.86 -49.07
CA GLU A 560 65.35 -42.75 -48.50
C GLU A 560 65.91 -44.12 -48.10
N VAL A 561 65.11 -44.95 -47.42
CA VAL A 561 65.50 -46.33 -47.06
C VAL A 561 65.72 -47.19 -48.30
N MET A 562 64.89 -47.03 -49.35
CA MET A 562 65.10 -47.74 -50.62
C MET A 562 66.37 -47.27 -51.36
N ILE A 563 66.67 -45.97 -51.34
CA ILE A 563 67.89 -45.38 -51.92
C ILE A 563 69.14 -45.87 -51.19
N ILE A 564 69.11 -45.98 -49.85
CA ILE A 564 70.21 -46.57 -49.06
C ILE A 564 70.45 -48.04 -49.47
N ARG A 565 69.38 -48.82 -49.62
CA ARG A 565 69.49 -50.23 -50.08
C ARG A 565 70.01 -50.33 -51.53
N LEU A 566 69.60 -49.42 -52.41
CA LEU A 566 70.09 -49.33 -53.78
C LEU A 566 71.59 -48.99 -53.83
N LYS A 567 72.05 -48.01 -53.04
CA LYS A 567 73.49 -47.68 -52.92
C LYS A 567 74.31 -48.89 -52.50
N SER A 568 73.92 -49.57 -51.42
CA SER A 568 74.60 -50.79 -50.97
C SER A 568 74.56 -51.93 -52.01
N THR A 569 73.52 -51.98 -52.85
CA THR A 569 73.45 -52.95 -53.96
C THR A 569 74.43 -52.58 -55.09
N VAL A 570 74.56 -51.29 -55.42
CA VAL A 570 75.55 -50.79 -56.40
C VAL A 570 76.97 -51.01 -55.90
N GLU A 571 77.27 -50.68 -54.64
CA GLU A 571 78.58 -50.93 -54.01
C GLU A 571 78.97 -52.42 -54.07
N ASN A 572 78.02 -53.33 -53.82
CA ASN A 572 78.25 -54.77 -53.97
C ASN A 572 78.42 -55.19 -55.45
N GLN A 573 77.74 -54.55 -56.40
CA GLN A 573 77.93 -54.82 -57.83
C GLN A 573 79.29 -54.29 -58.33
N GLU A 574 79.73 -53.12 -57.88
CA GLU A 574 81.07 -52.58 -58.17
C GLU A 574 82.18 -53.47 -57.59
N ALA A 575 82.02 -53.94 -56.35
CA ALA A 575 82.93 -54.92 -55.76
C ALA A 575 82.96 -56.25 -56.54
N THR A 576 81.79 -56.74 -56.97
CA THR A 576 81.68 -57.96 -57.80
C THR A 576 82.32 -57.77 -59.17
N ALA A 577 82.11 -56.62 -59.80
CA ALA A 577 82.72 -56.27 -61.09
C ALA A 577 84.24 -56.13 -60.96
N ALA A 578 84.75 -55.54 -59.88
CA ALA A 578 86.18 -55.48 -59.58
C ALA A 578 86.78 -56.88 -59.34
N GLN A 579 86.06 -57.79 -58.68
CA GLN A 579 86.48 -59.19 -58.55
C GLN A 579 86.52 -59.89 -59.93
N GLN A 580 85.48 -59.75 -60.76
CA GLN A 580 85.47 -60.29 -62.12
C GLN A 580 86.59 -59.69 -62.99
N GLN A 581 86.89 -58.40 -62.85
CA GLN A 581 88.02 -57.74 -63.51
C GLN A 581 89.36 -58.39 -63.13
N ASN A 582 89.55 -58.73 -61.85
CA ASN A 582 90.74 -59.42 -61.35
C ASN A 582 90.80 -60.89 -61.82
N GLU A 583 89.68 -61.60 -61.82
CA GLU A 583 89.58 -62.97 -62.35
C GLU A 583 89.86 -63.02 -63.87
N ILE A 584 89.37 -62.04 -64.64
CA ILE A 584 89.68 -61.87 -66.07
C ILE A 584 91.16 -61.53 -66.29
N GLN A 585 91.78 -60.70 -65.44
CA GLN A 585 93.22 -60.46 -65.49
C GLN A 585 94.03 -61.73 -65.20
N ALA A 586 93.64 -62.52 -64.19
CA ALA A 586 94.27 -63.81 -63.87
C ALA A 586 94.09 -64.83 -65.01
N LEU A 587 92.91 -64.90 -65.63
CA LEU A 587 92.66 -65.76 -66.80
C LEU A 587 93.50 -65.29 -68.01
N THR A 588 93.62 -63.98 -68.22
CA THR A 588 94.47 -63.39 -69.28
C THR A 588 95.96 -63.66 -69.04
N ALA A 589 96.41 -63.68 -67.79
CA ALA A 589 97.77 -64.07 -67.43
C ALA A 589 98.02 -65.57 -67.73
N ASN A 590 97.11 -66.45 -67.29
CA ASN A 590 97.16 -67.88 -67.60
C ASN A 590 97.15 -68.15 -69.13
N LEU A 591 96.34 -67.42 -69.90
CA LEU A 591 96.30 -67.54 -71.37
C LEU A 591 97.62 -67.07 -72.03
N LYS A 592 98.27 -66.01 -71.51
CA LYS A 592 99.61 -65.63 -71.95
C LYS A 592 100.66 -66.70 -71.61
N GLU A 593 100.55 -67.31 -70.43
CA GLU A 593 101.48 -68.37 -70.02
C GLU A 593 101.27 -69.65 -70.86
N GLN A 594 100.03 -70.02 -71.19
CA GLN A 594 99.73 -71.05 -72.18
C GLN A 594 100.27 -70.70 -73.57
N ALA A 595 100.15 -69.45 -74.02
CA ALA A 595 100.72 -69.03 -75.31
C ALA A 595 102.26 -69.17 -75.33
N VAL A 596 102.94 -68.88 -74.21
CA VAL A 596 104.39 -69.12 -74.05
C VAL A 596 104.72 -70.62 -74.00
N GLN A 597 103.88 -71.46 -73.38
CA GLN A 597 104.05 -72.92 -73.46
C GLN A 597 103.85 -73.45 -74.88
N ILE A 598 102.85 -72.95 -75.61
CA ILE A 598 102.61 -73.31 -77.02
C ILE A 598 103.80 -72.88 -77.87
N GLN A 599 104.36 -71.68 -77.68
CA GLN A 599 105.62 -71.28 -78.34
C GLN A 599 106.80 -72.20 -78.00
N LYS A 600 106.94 -72.64 -76.73
CA LYS A 600 107.96 -73.64 -76.35
C LYS A 600 107.78 -74.97 -77.09
N VAL A 601 106.55 -75.48 -77.19
CA VAL A 601 106.24 -76.71 -77.94
C VAL A 601 106.50 -76.52 -79.44
N SER A 602 106.12 -75.37 -80.02
CA SER A 602 106.43 -75.03 -81.42
C SER A 602 107.94 -75.00 -81.68
N ALA A 603 108.73 -74.39 -80.78
CA ALA A 603 110.18 -74.36 -80.88
C ALA A 603 110.81 -75.77 -80.76
N GLN A 604 110.25 -76.65 -79.92
CA GLN A 604 110.68 -78.06 -79.86
C GLN A 604 110.31 -78.87 -81.13
N ILE A 605 109.25 -78.47 -81.85
CA ILE A 605 108.87 -79.07 -83.14
C ILE A 605 109.75 -78.56 -84.28
N GLU A 606 110.15 -77.28 -84.29
CA GLU A 606 111.10 -76.74 -85.28
C GLU A 606 112.53 -77.24 -85.08
N ALA A 607 113.00 -77.34 -83.83
CA ALA A 607 114.34 -77.86 -83.51
C ALA A 607 114.59 -79.30 -84.03
N ASN A 608 113.52 -80.07 -84.23
CA ASN A 608 113.58 -81.46 -84.71
C ASN A 608 113.68 -81.60 -86.25
N LYS A 609 113.78 -80.51 -87.03
CA LYS A 609 113.77 -80.56 -88.51
C LYS A 609 115.07 -80.20 -89.23
N THR A 610 116.08 -79.66 -88.55
CA THR A 610 117.23 -78.99 -89.21
C THR A 610 118.63 -79.45 -88.79
N VAL A 611 118.78 -80.60 -88.13
CA VAL A 611 120.09 -81.27 -87.98
C VAL A 611 120.04 -82.72 -88.48
N THR A 612 120.21 -82.90 -89.79
CA THR A 612 120.44 -84.23 -90.39
C THR A 612 121.28 -84.15 -91.66
N LYS A 613 122.62 -84.06 -91.50
CA LYS A 613 123.62 -84.77 -92.32
C LYS A 613 125.06 -84.42 -91.90
N MET A 614 125.76 -85.40 -91.33
CA MET A 614 127.01 -85.97 -91.88
C MET A 614 127.54 -87.13 -91.01
N VAL A 615 127.74 -88.30 -91.65
CA VAL A 615 128.79 -89.31 -91.38
C VAL A 615 128.67 -90.34 -90.20
N SER A 616 128.36 -91.59 -90.60
CA SER A 616 128.89 -92.93 -90.18
C SER A 616 128.71 -93.59 -88.80
N ASN A 617 128.41 -94.90 -88.85
CA ASN A 617 128.97 -96.07 -88.10
C ASN A 617 128.93 -96.07 -86.54
N THR A 618 128.08 -96.86 -85.88
CA THR A 618 128.19 -98.33 -85.53
C THR A 618 129.33 -98.71 -84.56
N PRO A 619 129.12 -99.65 -83.61
CA PRO A 619 127.93 -100.49 -83.40
C PRO A 619 126.74 -99.77 -82.76
#